data_AF-A0A8E2DH81-F1
#
_entry.id   AF-A0A8E2DH81-F1
#
_cell.length_a   1.000
_cell.length_b   1.000
_cell.length_c   1.000
_cell.angle_alpha   90.00
_cell.angle_beta   90.00
_cell.angle_gamma   90.00
#
_symmetry.space_group_name_H-M   'P 1'
#
loop_
_entity.id
_entity.type
_entity.pdbx_description
1 polymer ?
#
loop_
_entity_poly.entity_id
_entity_poly.type
_entity_poly.pdbx_seq_one_letter_code
_entity_poly.pdbx_strand_id
1 'polypeptide(L)'
;MDERGGQTETTAATEEGREKTWQTFATKLREQDQETAKTWKEEIDTLMNFAGLYSVILAAFNIELYKRLQPPDPSSDANTQALMSLVAFLTNGSVPLHLATTLAPADSITSVWINALMFSSLVLGLSSAFVGLIIREWLNFFLSPHSCEGERSTYIHCLRWDKGIVAWHVPGILSALSILLQTALALFLSGLLLFLWTVNTKVAIVTTSLVCGLGAFWLYTTVAPALYHWCPYKSPQALACV
;
A
#
# COMPACT_ATOMS: atom_id res chain seq x y z
N MET A 1 -22.18 34.00 63.80
CA MET A 1 -20.78 33.87 63.29
C MET A 1 -20.57 32.51 62.61
N ASP A 2 -21.63 31.89 62.07
CA ASP A 2 -21.66 30.46 61.71
C ASP A 2 -21.96 30.21 60.21
N GLU A 3 -22.28 31.25 59.43
CA GLU A 3 -22.64 31.08 58.01
C GLU A 3 -21.45 30.83 57.08
N ARG A 4 -20.23 31.14 57.51
CA ARG A 4 -19.02 30.99 56.68
C ARG A 4 -18.54 29.54 56.62
N GLY A 5 -18.83 28.71 57.63
CA GLY A 5 -18.42 27.29 57.69
C GLY A 5 -19.22 26.40 56.74
N GLY A 6 -20.54 26.60 56.65
CA GLY A 6 -21.43 25.81 55.78
C GLY A 6 -21.20 26.06 54.28
N GLN A 7 -20.76 27.26 53.89
CA GLN A 7 -20.40 27.54 52.49
C GLN A 7 -19.14 26.80 52.06
N THR A 8 -18.12 26.71 52.91
CA THR A 8 -16.86 26.02 52.60
C THR A 8 -17.02 24.50 52.44
N GLU A 9 -17.84 23.86 53.26
CA GLU A 9 -18.12 22.41 53.13
C GLU A 9 -18.96 22.11 51.87
N THR A 10 -19.94 22.95 51.56
CA THR A 10 -20.78 22.77 50.37
C THR A 10 -19.98 22.95 49.09
N THR A 11 -19.05 23.91 49.04
CA THR A 11 -18.16 24.10 47.88
C THR A 11 -17.16 22.96 47.70
N ALA A 12 -16.60 22.43 48.80
CA ALA A 12 -15.63 21.33 48.76
C ALA A 12 -16.26 20.01 48.27
N ALA A 13 -17.46 19.67 48.75
CA ALA A 13 -18.18 18.47 48.31
C ALA A 13 -18.57 18.54 46.82
N THR A 14 -18.88 19.75 46.32
CA THR A 14 -19.22 19.96 44.91
C THR A 14 -17.99 19.88 44.00
N GLU A 15 -16.82 20.32 44.49
CA GLU A 15 -15.54 20.20 43.78
C GLU A 15 -15.07 18.73 43.67
N GLU A 16 -15.17 17.97 44.75
CA GLU A 16 -14.78 16.56 44.77
C GLU A 16 -15.63 15.70 43.83
N GLY A 17 -16.92 16.00 43.69
CA GLY A 17 -17.82 15.34 42.73
C GLY A 17 -17.49 15.67 41.27
N ARG A 18 -17.09 16.92 40.97
CA ARG A 18 -16.65 17.32 39.62
C ARG A 18 -15.34 16.65 39.23
N GLU A 19 -14.38 16.56 40.15
CA GLU A 19 -13.10 15.90 39.89
C GLU A 19 -13.28 14.42 39.58
N LYS A 20 -14.07 13.70 40.39
CA LYS A 20 -14.41 12.28 40.13
C LYS A 20 -15.12 12.09 38.79
N THR A 21 -16.01 13.01 38.43
CA THR A 21 -16.71 12.97 37.14
C THR A 21 -15.72 13.17 35.97
N TRP A 22 -14.82 14.15 36.09
CA TRP A 22 -13.80 14.44 35.10
C TRP A 22 -12.81 13.28 34.93
N GLN A 23 -12.33 12.69 36.03
CA GLN A 23 -11.48 11.50 36.02
C GLN A 23 -12.17 10.33 35.31
N THR A 24 -13.47 10.13 35.56
CA THR A 24 -14.25 9.07 34.88
C THR A 24 -14.36 9.30 33.38
N PHE A 25 -14.61 10.55 32.94
CA PHE A 25 -14.62 10.89 31.52
C PHE A 25 -13.24 10.72 30.86
N ALA A 26 -12.18 11.16 31.54
CA ALA A 26 -10.82 11.08 31.04
C ALA A 26 -10.34 9.62 30.90
N THR A 27 -10.72 8.74 31.84
CA THR A 27 -10.44 7.30 31.72
C THR A 27 -11.17 6.69 30.53
N LYS A 28 -12.46 6.98 30.34
CA LYS A 28 -13.23 6.47 29.18
C LYS A 28 -12.68 6.92 27.84
N LEU A 29 -12.27 8.19 27.72
CA LEU A 29 -11.63 8.72 26.52
C LEU A 29 -10.32 7.98 26.22
N ARG A 30 -9.49 7.76 27.25
CA ARG A 30 -8.23 7.03 27.10
C ARG A 30 -8.44 5.57 26.68
N GLU A 31 -9.46 4.90 27.20
CA GLU A 31 -9.85 3.55 26.78
C GLU A 31 -10.24 3.53 25.30
N GLN A 32 -11.09 4.46 24.86
CA GLN A 32 -11.52 4.58 23.47
C GLN A 32 -10.35 4.87 22.51
N ASP A 33 -9.44 5.75 22.91
CA ASP A 33 -8.23 6.07 22.13
C ASP A 33 -7.32 4.84 21.99
N GLN A 34 -7.13 4.10 23.08
CA GLN A 34 -6.33 2.88 23.07
C GLN A 34 -6.95 1.78 22.19
N GLU A 35 -8.27 1.62 22.22
CA GLU A 35 -9.00 0.70 21.33
C GLU A 35 -8.86 1.10 19.85
N THR A 36 -8.95 2.40 19.55
CA THR A 36 -8.82 2.92 18.19
C THR A 36 -7.42 2.69 17.63
N ALA A 37 -6.38 3.02 18.41
CA ALA A 37 -5.00 2.77 18.01
C ALA A 37 -4.69 1.28 17.85
N LYS A 38 -5.24 0.44 18.72
CA LYS A 38 -5.11 -1.02 18.58
C LYS A 38 -5.69 -1.50 17.26
N THR A 39 -6.89 -1.02 16.91
CA THR A 39 -7.55 -1.33 15.64
C THR A 39 -6.69 -0.93 14.44
N TRP A 40 -6.18 0.30 14.42
CA TRP A 40 -5.30 0.77 13.34
C TRP A 40 -3.99 -0.02 13.24
N LYS A 41 -3.43 -0.42 14.38
CA LYS A 41 -2.22 -1.26 14.40
C LYS A 41 -2.48 -2.63 13.78
N GLU A 42 -3.61 -3.25 14.10
CA GLU A 42 -4.04 -4.52 13.50
C GLU A 42 -4.28 -4.40 11.98
N GLU A 43 -4.87 -3.29 11.53
CA GLU A 43 -5.03 -2.98 10.10
C GLU A 43 -3.68 -2.82 9.40
N ILE A 44 -2.73 -2.07 9.98
CA ILE A 44 -1.37 -1.89 9.43
C ILE A 44 -0.63 -3.21 9.37
N ASP A 45 -0.65 -4.00 10.44
CA ASP A 45 0.04 -5.30 10.48
C ASP A 45 -0.51 -6.24 9.39
N THR A 46 -1.81 -6.20 9.14
CA THR A 46 -2.46 -6.94 8.06
C THR A 46 -2.00 -6.47 6.67
N LEU A 47 -2.01 -5.14 6.44
CA LEU A 47 -1.54 -4.55 5.18
C LEU A 47 -0.05 -4.84 4.92
N MET A 48 0.78 -4.77 5.96
CA MET A 48 2.22 -5.03 5.87
C MET A 48 2.51 -6.49 5.57
N ASN A 49 1.78 -7.43 6.18
CA ASN A 49 1.88 -8.85 5.84
C ASN A 49 1.50 -9.11 4.38
N PHE A 50 0.42 -8.49 3.90
CA PHE A 50 0.03 -8.60 2.50
C PHE A 50 1.11 -8.03 1.57
N ALA A 51 1.64 -6.84 1.87
CA ALA A 51 2.71 -6.21 1.11
C ALA A 51 3.99 -7.07 1.05
N GLY A 52 4.36 -7.71 2.16
CA GLY A 52 5.50 -8.63 2.22
C GLY A 52 5.31 -9.86 1.33
N LEU A 53 4.16 -10.53 1.43
CA LEU A 53 3.82 -11.69 0.59
C LEU A 53 3.80 -11.32 -0.90
N TYR A 54 3.15 -10.20 -1.22
CA TYR A 54 3.12 -9.63 -2.56
C TYR A 54 4.54 -9.35 -3.09
N SER A 55 5.41 -8.73 -2.29
CA SER A 55 6.78 -8.42 -2.68
C SER A 55 7.62 -9.67 -2.97
N VAL A 56 7.43 -10.77 -2.24
CA VAL A 56 8.14 -12.03 -2.49
C VAL A 56 7.73 -12.63 -3.84
N ILE A 57 6.42 -12.67 -4.12
CA ILE A 57 5.89 -13.15 -5.39
C ILE A 57 6.44 -12.28 -6.53
N LEU A 58 6.39 -10.96 -6.37
CA LEU A 58 6.94 -10.01 -7.35
C LEU A 58 8.43 -10.20 -7.58
N ALA A 59 9.22 -10.38 -6.52
CA ALA A 59 10.66 -10.58 -6.64
C ALA A 59 10.97 -11.85 -7.45
N ALA A 60 10.24 -12.94 -7.22
CA ALA A 60 10.39 -14.19 -7.99
C ALA A 60 10.11 -13.97 -9.49
N PHE A 61 9.02 -13.27 -9.83
CA PHE A 61 8.71 -12.93 -11.23
C PHE A 61 9.73 -11.98 -11.84
N ASN A 62 10.18 -10.97 -11.10
CA ASN A 62 11.17 -9.99 -11.57
C ASN A 62 12.53 -10.64 -11.85
N ILE A 63 12.97 -11.63 -11.06
CA ILE A 63 14.20 -12.38 -11.32
C ILE A 63 14.10 -13.12 -12.66
N GLU A 64 12.94 -13.70 -12.97
CA GLU A 64 12.74 -14.41 -14.23
C GLU A 64 12.64 -13.43 -15.42
N LEU A 65 11.98 -12.28 -15.25
CA LEU A 65 11.97 -11.22 -16.26
C LEU A 65 13.39 -10.66 -16.51
N TYR A 66 14.16 -10.43 -15.45
CA TYR A 66 15.51 -9.88 -15.55
C TYR A 66 16.42 -10.79 -16.37
N LYS A 67 16.35 -12.12 -16.16
CA LYS A 67 17.09 -13.09 -16.97
C LYS A 67 16.71 -13.05 -18.46
N ARG A 68 15.47 -12.70 -18.79
CA ARG A 68 15.00 -12.55 -20.18
C ARG A 68 15.45 -11.24 -20.80
N LEU A 69 15.84 -10.25 -20.00
CA LEU A 69 16.39 -8.97 -20.46
C LEU A 69 17.90 -8.99 -20.62
N GLN A 70 18.59 -9.93 -19.97
CA GLN A 70 20.00 -10.13 -20.20
C GLN A 70 20.21 -10.45 -21.69
N PRO A 71 21.12 -9.74 -22.39
CA PRO A 71 21.51 -10.14 -23.73
C PRO A 71 21.88 -11.63 -23.73
N PRO A 72 21.47 -12.40 -24.74
CA PRO A 72 21.95 -13.76 -24.89
C PRO A 72 23.48 -13.77 -24.80
N ASP A 73 24.07 -14.83 -24.22
CA ASP A 73 25.51 -15.04 -24.30
C ASP A 73 25.96 -14.81 -25.76
N PRO A 74 27.13 -14.20 -26.02
CA PRO A 74 27.56 -13.78 -27.36
C PRO A 74 27.66 -14.91 -28.40
N SER A 75 27.49 -16.17 -27.98
CA SER A 75 27.39 -17.37 -28.82
C SER A 75 25.96 -17.71 -29.30
N SER A 76 24.93 -17.09 -28.72
CA SER A 76 23.50 -17.40 -28.92
C SER A 76 22.68 -16.23 -29.46
N ASP A 77 23.32 -15.08 -29.66
CA ASP A 77 22.70 -13.94 -30.33
C ASP A 77 22.34 -14.30 -31.77
N ALA A 78 21.04 -14.25 -32.08
CA ALA A 78 20.54 -14.37 -33.45
C ALA A 78 21.17 -13.32 -34.38
N ASN A 79 21.59 -12.16 -33.84
CA ASN A 79 22.34 -11.15 -34.58
C ASN A 79 23.79 -11.56 -34.84
N THR A 80 24.45 -12.28 -33.92
CA THR A 80 25.83 -12.76 -34.09
C THR A 80 25.87 -14.01 -34.97
N GLN A 81 24.84 -14.87 -34.90
CA GLN A 81 24.58 -15.91 -35.90
C GLN A 81 24.19 -15.33 -37.25
N ALA A 82 23.37 -14.28 -37.31
CA ALA A 82 23.02 -13.59 -38.55
C ALA A 82 24.27 -12.94 -39.16
N LEU A 83 25.12 -12.29 -38.37
CA LEU A 83 26.40 -11.73 -38.80
C LEU A 83 27.38 -12.83 -39.23
N MET A 84 27.48 -13.96 -38.53
CA MET A 84 28.28 -15.12 -38.97
C MET A 84 27.74 -15.71 -40.28
N SER A 85 26.42 -15.83 -40.42
CA SER A 85 25.77 -16.30 -41.65
C SER A 85 25.91 -15.29 -42.79
N LEU A 86 25.95 -13.98 -42.49
CA LEU A 86 26.17 -12.89 -43.44
C LEU A 86 27.63 -12.87 -43.90
N VAL A 87 28.59 -13.09 -42.99
CA VAL A 87 30.02 -13.24 -43.33
C VAL A 87 30.24 -14.51 -44.16
N ALA A 88 29.56 -15.62 -43.85
CA ALA A 88 29.54 -16.84 -44.66
C ALA A 88 28.85 -16.65 -46.02
N PHE A 89 27.81 -15.82 -46.09
CA PHE A 89 27.10 -15.42 -47.31
C PHE A 89 27.95 -14.54 -48.22
N LEU A 90 28.66 -13.55 -47.65
CA LEU A 90 29.58 -12.67 -48.35
C LEU A 90 30.79 -13.42 -48.92
N THR A 91 31.15 -14.56 -48.35
CA THR A 91 32.27 -15.40 -48.83
C THR A 91 31.88 -16.43 -49.91
N ASN A 92 30.59 -16.77 -50.08
CA ASN A 92 30.16 -17.84 -51.01
C ASN A 92 29.23 -17.40 -52.17
N GLY A 93 28.88 -16.11 -52.26
CA GLY A 93 28.41 -15.44 -53.49
C GLY A 93 27.35 -16.16 -54.35
N SER A 94 26.06 -16.10 -53.97
CA SER A 94 24.91 -16.06 -54.92
C SER A 94 23.57 -15.77 -54.20
N VAL A 95 22.67 -15.03 -54.86
CA VAL A 95 21.54 -14.25 -54.27
C VAL A 95 20.15 -14.78 -54.75
N PRO A 96 19.01 -14.46 -54.08
CA PRO A 96 18.33 -13.16 -54.30
C PRO A 96 17.94 -12.40 -53.01
N LEU A 97 17.99 -11.07 -53.16
CA LEU A 97 17.81 -10.01 -52.20
C LEU A 97 16.32 -9.86 -51.80
N HIS A 98 15.88 -10.50 -50.72
CA HIS A 98 14.56 -10.21 -50.15
C HIS A 98 14.42 -10.56 -48.66
N LEU A 99 15.30 -10.05 -47.77
CA LEU A 99 15.03 -10.12 -46.33
C LEU A 99 15.82 -9.11 -45.47
N ALA A 100 15.98 -7.88 -45.94
CA ALA A 100 16.68 -6.83 -45.16
C ALA A 100 15.72 -5.78 -44.54
N THR A 101 14.43 -6.09 -44.39
CA THR A 101 13.42 -5.11 -43.91
C THR A 101 12.67 -5.55 -42.65
N THR A 102 13.03 -6.64 -41.97
CA THR A 102 12.31 -7.09 -40.75
C THR A 102 13.20 -7.40 -39.56
N LEU A 103 14.37 -6.76 -39.45
CA LEU A 103 15.22 -6.81 -38.26
C LEU A 103 15.40 -5.42 -37.64
N ALA A 104 14.30 -4.68 -37.50
CA ALA A 104 14.20 -3.81 -36.35
C ALA A 104 13.92 -4.73 -35.14
N PRO A 105 14.69 -4.68 -34.04
CA PRO A 105 14.29 -5.37 -32.83
C PRO A 105 13.03 -4.67 -32.31
N ALA A 106 11.86 -5.13 -32.79
CA ALA A 106 10.56 -4.57 -32.45
C ALA A 106 10.19 -4.77 -30.96
N ASP A 107 11.04 -5.44 -30.19
CA ASP A 107 10.76 -5.86 -28.82
C ASP A 107 11.49 -5.05 -27.73
N SER A 108 12.33 -4.06 -28.07
CA SER A 108 13.05 -3.29 -27.04
C SER A 108 12.17 -2.31 -26.27
N ILE A 109 11.21 -1.66 -26.93
CA ILE A 109 10.37 -0.65 -26.28
C ILE A 109 9.39 -1.35 -25.32
N THR A 110 8.62 -2.33 -25.80
CA THR A 110 7.61 -3.04 -24.99
C THR A 110 8.25 -3.75 -23.79
N SER A 111 9.42 -4.36 -23.94
CA SER A 111 10.15 -4.98 -22.83
C SER A 111 10.59 -3.96 -21.78
N VAL A 112 11.10 -2.79 -22.18
CA VAL A 112 11.47 -1.71 -21.25
C VAL A 112 10.25 -1.22 -20.45
N TRP A 113 9.09 -1.02 -21.09
CA TRP A 113 7.86 -0.61 -20.39
C TRP A 113 7.38 -1.67 -19.40
N ILE A 114 7.38 -2.95 -19.78
CA ILE A 114 6.97 -4.05 -18.90
C ILE A 114 7.86 -4.10 -17.65
N ASN A 115 9.18 -4.00 -17.82
CA ASN A 115 10.10 -4.01 -16.69
C ASN A 115 9.95 -2.76 -15.83
N ALA A 116 9.82 -1.58 -16.44
CA ALA A 116 9.58 -0.34 -15.69
C ALA A 116 8.32 -0.46 -14.82
N LEU A 117 7.20 -0.93 -15.39
CA LEU A 117 5.96 -1.16 -14.65
C LEU A 117 6.13 -2.18 -13.52
N MET A 118 6.86 -3.27 -13.77
CA MET A 118 7.15 -4.31 -12.78
C MET A 118 7.99 -3.79 -11.62
N PHE A 119 9.11 -3.12 -11.88
CA PHE A 119 9.96 -2.54 -10.85
C PHE A 119 9.24 -1.43 -10.09
N SER A 120 8.47 -0.56 -10.78
CA SER A 120 7.65 0.46 -10.12
C SER A 120 6.62 -0.15 -9.17
N SER A 121 5.95 -1.24 -9.56
CA SER A 121 4.98 -1.93 -8.70
C SER A 121 5.61 -2.52 -7.44
N LEU A 122 6.86 -2.99 -7.53
CA LEU A 122 7.62 -3.50 -6.38
C LEU A 122 8.01 -2.35 -5.43
N VAL A 123 8.55 -1.26 -5.98
CA VAL A 123 8.95 -0.08 -5.20
C VAL A 123 7.76 0.52 -4.47
N LEU A 124 6.61 0.68 -5.14
CA LEU A 124 5.39 1.20 -4.52
C LEU A 124 4.88 0.29 -3.40
N GLY A 125 4.90 -1.04 -3.59
CA GLY A 125 4.53 -2.00 -2.54
C GLY A 125 5.45 -1.91 -1.31
N LEU A 126 6.76 -1.80 -1.52
CA LEU A 126 7.73 -1.61 -0.44
C LEU A 126 7.60 -0.25 0.25
N SER A 127 7.37 0.82 -0.51
CA SER A 127 7.10 2.15 0.05
C SER A 127 5.87 2.13 0.94
N SER A 128 4.79 1.45 0.51
CA SER A 128 3.62 1.23 1.35
C SER A 128 3.99 0.48 2.63
N ALA A 129 4.70 -0.64 2.57
CA ALA A 129 5.11 -1.37 3.78
C ALA A 129 5.96 -0.51 4.73
N PHE A 130 6.89 0.28 4.19
CA PHE A 130 7.77 1.16 4.97
C PHE A 130 6.99 2.28 5.68
N VAL A 131 6.06 2.93 4.98
CA VAL A 131 5.18 3.94 5.58
C VAL A 131 4.32 3.32 6.69
N GLY A 132 3.79 2.11 6.46
CA GLY A 132 3.03 1.37 7.47
C GLY A 132 3.85 1.12 8.74
N LEU A 133 5.12 0.72 8.58
CA LEU A 133 6.03 0.54 9.71
C LEU A 133 6.27 1.83 10.51
N ILE A 134 6.46 2.97 9.83
CA ILE A 134 6.63 4.27 10.51
C ILE A 134 5.39 4.62 11.35
N ILE A 135 4.19 4.49 10.76
CA ILE A 135 2.93 4.80 11.46
C ILE A 135 2.77 3.88 12.67
N ARG A 136 3.04 2.58 12.50
CA ARG A 136 3.01 1.60 13.60
C ARG A 136 3.91 2.01 14.76
N GLU A 137 5.14 2.47 14.48
CA GLU A 137 6.03 2.90 15.54
C GLU A 137 5.63 4.24 16.17
N TRP A 138 5.00 5.15 15.41
CA TRP A 138 4.38 6.33 16.00
C TRP A 138 3.26 5.95 16.96
N LEU A 139 2.35 5.07 16.54
CA LEU A 139 1.28 4.57 17.42
C LEU A 139 1.85 3.91 18.67
N ASN A 140 2.91 3.11 18.53
CA ASN A 140 3.57 2.46 19.65
C ASN A 140 4.17 3.47 20.64
N PHE A 141 4.80 4.53 20.13
CA PHE A 141 5.31 5.62 20.96
C PHE A 141 4.17 6.38 21.68
N PHE A 142 3.05 6.61 21.00
CA PHE A 142 1.88 7.28 21.60
C PHE A 142 1.18 6.43 22.66
N LEU A 143 1.16 5.10 22.50
CA LEU A 143 0.55 4.17 23.46
C LEU A 143 1.48 3.79 24.60
N SER A 144 2.78 4.06 24.47
CA SER A 144 3.77 3.76 25.51
C SER A 144 3.34 4.46 26.80
N PRO A 145 3.07 3.71 27.89
CA PRO A 145 2.74 4.30 29.17
C PRO A 145 3.99 5.01 29.68
N HIS A 146 4.11 6.32 29.46
CA HIS A 146 5.07 7.10 30.21
C HIS A 146 4.57 7.17 31.65
N SER A 147 5.37 6.61 32.55
CA SER A 147 5.15 6.35 33.97
C SER A 147 4.94 7.58 34.86
N CYS A 148 4.32 8.65 34.35
CA CYS A 148 3.95 9.81 35.13
C CYS A 148 2.50 9.66 35.61
N GLU A 149 2.37 8.95 36.72
CA GLU A 149 1.22 8.95 37.62
C GLU A 149 0.82 10.41 37.93
N GLY A 150 -0.39 10.84 37.52
CA GLY A 150 -0.96 12.14 37.90
C GLY A 150 -1.91 12.77 36.88
N GLU A 151 -2.90 13.53 37.37
CA GLU A 151 -3.96 14.22 36.60
C GLU A 151 -3.44 15.13 35.46
N ARG A 152 -2.22 15.67 35.60
CA ARG A 152 -1.57 16.49 34.56
C ARG A 152 -1.11 15.67 33.34
N SER A 153 -0.88 14.37 33.49
CA SER A 153 -0.43 13.47 32.43
C SER A 153 -1.56 13.20 31.41
N THR A 154 -2.79 13.09 31.90
CA THR A 154 -3.99 12.83 31.08
C THR A 154 -4.32 14.01 30.18
N TYR A 155 -4.17 15.25 30.67
CA TYR A 155 -4.36 16.46 29.87
C TYR A 155 -3.34 16.57 28.71
N ILE A 156 -2.07 16.24 28.97
CA ILE A 156 -1.01 16.27 27.94
C ILE A 156 -1.22 15.15 26.91
N HIS A 157 -1.66 13.96 27.34
CA HIS A 157 -2.03 12.87 26.44
C HIS A 157 -3.21 13.25 25.54
N CYS A 158 -4.28 13.82 26.09
CA CYS A 158 -5.45 14.28 25.32
C CYS A 158 -5.07 15.37 24.29
N LEU A 159 -4.26 16.35 24.70
CA LEU A 159 -3.77 17.40 23.81
C LEU A 159 -2.88 16.86 22.69
N ARG A 160 -2.07 15.84 22.98
CA ARG A 160 -1.20 15.19 21.99
C ARG A 160 -1.99 14.26 21.06
N TRP A 161 -3.10 13.69 21.52
CA TRP A 161 -4.01 12.92 20.69
C TRP A 161 -4.78 13.82 19.71
N ASP A 162 -5.39 14.89 20.21
CA ASP A 162 -6.17 15.83 19.41
C ASP A 162 -5.29 16.62 18.42
N LYS A 163 -4.17 17.20 18.89
CA LYS A 163 -3.23 17.93 18.01
C LYS A 163 -2.27 17.05 17.22
N GLY A 164 -2.08 15.81 17.62
CA GLY A 164 -1.17 14.87 16.95
C GLY A 164 -1.95 14.01 15.97
N ILE A 165 -2.79 13.11 16.46
CA ILE A 165 -3.46 12.10 15.64
C ILE A 165 -4.57 12.67 14.76
N VAL A 166 -5.43 13.52 15.32
CA VAL A 166 -6.56 14.11 14.56
C VAL A 166 -6.05 15.19 13.60
N ALA A 167 -5.15 16.08 14.06
CA ALA A 167 -4.59 17.12 13.19
C ALA A 167 -3.64 16.60 12.09
N TRP A 168 -2.92 15.48 12.31
CA TRP A 168 -2.10 14.85 11.25
C TRP A 168 -2.87 13.88 10.36
N HIS A 169 -4.18 13.73 10.55
CA HIS A 169 -5.03 12.95 9.64
C HIS A 169 -4.53 11.51 9.47
N VAL A 170 -4.11 10.86 10.56
CA VAL A 170 -3.64 9.45 10.57
C VAL A 170 -4.60 8.48 9.85
N PRO A 171 -5.94 8.60 9.98
CA PRO A 171 -6.89 7.79 9.19
C PRO A 171 -6.75 7.98 7.68
N GLY A 172 -6.41 9.19 7.22
CA GLY A 172 -6.14 9.47 5.82
C GLY A 172 -4.85 8.84 5.34
N ILE A 173 -3.80 8.82 6.17
CA ILE A 173 -2.53 8.15 5.84
C ILE A 173 -2.74 6.63 5.76
N LEU A 174 -3.48 6.03 6.70
CA LEU A 174 -3.90 4.63 6.67
C LEU A 174 -4.69 4.30 5.40
N SER A 175 -5.60 5.17 4.99
CA SER A 175 -6.38 5.01 3.75
C SER A 175 -5.48 5.11 2.52
N ALA A 176 -4.57 6.09 2.50
CA ALA A 176 -3.59 6.27 1.44
C ALA A 176 -2.65 5.07 1.32
N LEU A 177 -2.26 4.45 2.43
CA LEU A 177 -1.45 3.22 2.47
C LEU A 177 -2.11 2.09 1.67
N SER A 178 -3.38 1.85 1.96
CA SER A 178 -4.17 0.83 1.28
C SER A 178 -4.29 1.12 -0.23
N ILE A 179 -4.54 2.39 -0.59
CA ILE A 179 -4.62 2.82 -2.00
C ILE A 179 -3.27 2.64 -2.71
N LEU A 180 -2.15 2.97 -2.06
CA LEU A 180 -0.81 2.80 -2.61
C LEU A 180 -0.51 1.32 -2.88
N LEU A 181 -0.94 0.44 -1.98
CA LEU A 181 -0.78 -1.00 -2.11
C LEU A 181 -1.67 -1.59 -3.21
N GLN A 182 -2.91 -1.11 -3.33
CA GLN A 182 -3.83 -1.53 -4.39
C GLN A 182 -3.36 -1.04 -5.77
N THR A 183 -2.85 0.18 -5.87
CA THR A 183 -2.28 0.72 -7.12
C THR A 183 -1.01 -0.03 -7.52
N ALA A 184 -0.15 -0.39 -6.56
CA ALA A 184 0.98 -1.28 -6.80
C ALA A 184 0.53 -2.62 -7.39
N LEU A 185 -0.46 -3.27 -6.77
CA LEU A 185 -1.03 -4.53 -7.25
C LEU A 185 -1.63 -4.41 -8.66
N ALA A 186 -2.34 -3.32 -8.95
CA ALA A 186 -2.93 -3.06 -10.27
C ALA A 186 -1.85 -2.87 -11.34
N LEU A 187 -0.79 -2.12 -11.05
CA LEU A 187 0.37 -1.95 -11.92
C LEU A 187 1.06 -3.29 -12.20
N PHE A 188 1.22 -4.13 -11.17
CA PHE A 188 1.76 -5.46 -11.31
C PHE A 188 0.89 -6.34 -12.21
N LEU A 189 -0.42 -6.42 -11.97
CA LEU A 189 -1.33 -7.22 -12.80
C LEU A 189 -1.31 -6.74 -14.25
N SER A 190 -1.28 -5.43 -14.49
CA SER A 190 -1.17 -4.85 -15.83
C SER A 190 0.13 -5.26 -16.54
N GLY A 191 1.27 -5.11 -15.88
CA GLY A 191 2.56 -5.55 -16.42
C GLY A 191 2.62 -7.06 -16.65
N LEU A 192 1.98 -7.86 -15.78
CA LEU A 192 1.92 -9.32 -15.89
C LEU A 192 1.11 -9.74 -17.11
N LEU A 193 -0.03 -9.07 -17.37
CA LEU A 193 -0.81 -9.32 -18.57
C LEU A 193 0.02 -9.00 -19.81
N LEU A 194 0.62 -7.82 -19.89
CA LEU A 194 1.47 -7.44 -21.02
C LEU A 194 2.59 -8.45 -21.26
N PHE A 195 3.25 -8.92 -20.21
CA PHE A 195 4.26 -9.97 -20.29
C PHE A 195 3.69 -11.29 -20.81
N LEU A 196 2.52 -11.71 -20.33
CA LEU A 196 1.94 -12.99 -20.72
C LEU A 196 1.48 -12.98 -22.18
N TRP A 197 1.02 -11.82 -22.67
CA TRP A 197 0.67 -11.60 -24.08
C TRP A 197 1.88 -11.75 -25.02
N THR A 198 3.10 -11.42 -24.58
CA THR A 198 4.31 -11.63 -25.40
C THR A 198 4.81 -13.07 -25.38
N VAL A 199 4.51 -13.84 -24.32
CA VAL A 199 4.96 -15.24 -24.19
C VAL A 199 3.99 -16.23 -24.85
N ASN A 200 2.71 -16.19 -24.49
CA ASN A 200 1.72 -17.12 -25.02
C ASN A 200 0.29 -16.57 -24.94
N THR A 201 -0.32 -16.33 -26.11
CA THR A 201 -1.66 -15.77 -26.23
C THR A 201 -2.74 -16.62 -25.54
N LYS A 202 -2.62 -17.96 -25.52
CA LYS A 202 -3.64 -18.83 -24.91
C LYS A 202 -3.67 -18.67 -23.39
N VAL A 203 -2.49 -18.64 -22.76
CA VAL A 203 -2.38 -18.43 -21.30
C VAL A 203 -2.79 -17.00 -20.95
N ALA A 204 -2.41 -16.03 -21.79
CA ALA A 204 -2.77 -14.63 -21.63
C ALA A 204 -4.28 -14.39 -21.57
N ILE A 205 -5.06 -15.03 -22.46
CA ILE A 205 -6.53 -14.89 -22.48
C ILE A 205 -7.15 -15.39 -21.16
N VAL A 206 -6.72 -16.57 -20.70
CA VAL A 206 -7.23 -17.15 -19.44
C VAL A 206 -6.91 -16.24 -18.26
N THR A 207 -5.66 -15.78 -18.12
CA THR A 207 -5.27 -14.88 -17.05
C THR A 207 -5.95 -13.51 -17.13
N THR A 208 -6.11 -12.96 -18.34
CA THR A 208 -6.84 -11.69 -18.55
C THR A 208 -8.28 -11.80 -18.07
N SER A 209 -8.97 -12.90 -18.37
CA SER A 209 -10.36 -13.10 -17.91
C SER A 209 -10.48 -13.11 -16.39
N LEU A 210 -9.51 -13.73 -15.69
CA LEU A 210 -9.48 -13.83 -14.24
C LEU A 210 -9.17 -12.47 -13.58
N VAL A 211 -8.19 -11.74 -14.13
CA VAL A 211 -7.85 -10.38 -13.68
C VAL A 211 -9.01 -9.41 -13.89
N CYS A 212 -9.71 -9.51 -15.02
CA CYS A 212 -10.87 -8.67 -15.32
C CYS A 212 -12.01 -8.93 -14.33
N GLY A 213 -12.27 -10.20 -13.98
CA GLY A 213 -13.24 -10.57 -12.95
C GLY A 213 -12.90 -10.00 -11.58
N LEU A 214 -11.65 -10.14 -11.14
CA LEU A 214 -11.15 -9.55 -9.89
C LEU A 214 -11.26 -8.02 -9.89
N GLY A 215 -10.88 -7.38 -11.00
CA GLY A 215 -10.96 -5.92 -11.16
C GLY A 215 -12.41 -5.41 -11.12
N ALA A 216 -13.34 -6.13 -11.75
CA ALA A 216 -14.76 -5.81 -11.71
C ALA A 216 -15.33 -5.94 -10.29
N PHE A 217 -14.93 -7.00 -9.56
CA PHE A 217 -15.32 -7.17 -8.15
C PHE A 217 -14.78 -6.03 -7.27
N TRP A 218 -13.50 -5.68 -7.43
CA TRP A 218 -12.88 -4.57 -6.70
C TRP A 218 -13.59 -3.24 -7.00
N LEU A 219 -13.82 -2.94 -8.29
CA LEU A 219 -14.54 -1.74 -8.71
C LEU A 219 -15.96 -1.71 -8.15
N TYR A 220 -16.65 -2.85 -8.17
CA TYR A 220 -17.97 -2.98 -7.55
C TYR A 220 -17.92 -2.67 -6.05
N THR A 221 -16.96 -3.22 -5.30
CA THR A 221 -16.83 -2.94 -3.86
C THR A 221 -16.44 -1.50 -3.54
N THR A 222 -15.70 -0.82 -4.43
CA THR A 222 -15.30 0.58 -4.27
C THR A 222 -16.42 1.55 -4.66
N VAL A 223 -17.22 1.21 -5.67
CA VAL A 223 -18.30 2.06 -6.20
C VAL A 223 -19.63 1.82 -5.48
N ALA A 224 -19.87 0.62 -4.92
CA ALA A 224 -21.10 0.30 -4.19
C ALA A 224 -21.41 1.26 -3.01
N PRO A 225 -20.43 1.70 -2.20
CA PRO A 225 -20.65 2.70 -1.15
C PRO A 225 -21.00 4.09 -1.70
N ALA A 226 -20.57 4.43 -2.93
CA ALA A 226 -20.82 5.73 -3.55
C ALA A 226 -22.20 5.83 -4.21
N LEU A 227 -22.81 4.70 -4.59
CA LEU A 227 -24.10 4.68 -5.29
C LEU A 227 -25.31 4.47 -4.35
N TYR A 228 -25.11 3.88 -3.16
CA TYR A 228 -26.19 3.63 -2.21
C TYR A 228 -26.00 4.42 -0.91
N HIS A 229 -26.74 5.52 -0.81
CA HIS A 229 -26.73 6.44 0.35
C HIS A 229 -27.22 5.82 1.68
N TRP A 230 -27.72 4.57 1.65
CA TRP A 230 -28.29 3.84 2.81
C TRP A 230 -27.56 2.53 3.15
N CYS A 231 -26.30 2.36 2.71
CA CYS A 231 -25.54 1.13 2.99
C CYS A 231 -24.78 1.22 4.34
N PRO A 232 -24.92 0.25 5.26
CA PRO A 232 -24.29 0.25 6.59
C PRO A 232 -22.81 -0.18 6.55
N TYR A 233 -22.12 0.06 5.44
CA TYR A 233 -20.68 -0.14 5.34
C TYR A 233 -19.98 1.17 5.67
N LYS A 234 -19.67 1.38 6.96
CA LYS A 234 -18.53 2.21 7.36
C LYS A 234 -17.26 1.49 6.89
N SER A 235 -16.97 1.54 5.60
CA SER A 235 -15.63 1.19 5.13
C SER A 235 -14.69 2.36 5.51
N PRO A 236 -13.46 2.09 5.98
CA PRO A 236 -12.52 3.15 6.39
C PRO A 236 -12.21 4.16 5.27
N GLN A 237 -12.47 3.81 4.00
CA GLN A 237 -12.32 4.68 2.84
C GLN A 237 -13.37 5.81 2.79
N ALA A 238 -14.58 5.62 3.36
CA ALA A 238 -15.62 6.65 3.40
C ALA A 238 -15.37 7.71 4.51
N LEU A 239 -14.50 7.41 5.47
CA LEU A 239 -14.15 8.33 6.57
C LEU A 239 -13.10 9.37 6.14
N ALA A 240 -12.45 9.20 4.98
CA ALA A 240 -11.45 10.12 4.43
C ALA A 240 -12.07 11.36 3.75
N CYS A 241 -13.40 11.47 3.71
CA CYS A 241 -14.12 12.54 3.01
C CYS A 241 -15.05 13.38 3.91
N VAL A 242 -14.91 13.30 5.23
CA VAL A 242 -15.61 14.15 6.21
C VAL A 242 -14.58 14.79 7.13
#